data_AF-A0A6G3ZR22-F1
#
_entry.id   AF-A0A6G3ZR22-F1
#
_cell.length_a   1.000
_cell.length_b   1.000
_cell.length_c   1.000
_cell.angle_alpha   90.00
_cell.angle_beta   90.00
_cell.angle_gamma   90.00
#
_symmetry.space_group_name_H-M   'P 1'
#
loop_
_entity.id
_entity.type
_entity.pdbx_description
1 polymer ?
#
loop_
_entity_poly.entity_id
_entity_poly.type
_entity_poly.pdbx_seq_one_letter_code
_entity_poly.pdbx_strand_id
1 'polypeptide(L)'
;MTRIQQVQWELEMDYIGHPYYVSGNAIMHALGQQLPHDVHRHLNASHGVFVPGQFGTFPEEHSQSGIRPYLGSGLPDVESYDDLFLMRQASHSWLLDSRPRDALNTHDIRVQSGHPALSHETIMGKPDDARKQQQTTNWYINAYLHADRDDVLPLDESALDGLQFGGKRNYGYGITRLKDTQVVDLEALDYSRLEDREAFILELVTPFVLESEYPNAHDQDVPWWWKEDRRDLREREEKVLEQREVYKLQTVDHGQVVAYEGDRPVETAKSGILRVGSHSKYGFGELRVKPVEPRSNQCQNLEEKTKVTG
;
A
#
# COMPACT_ATOMS: atom_id res chain seq x y z
N MET A 1 -15.40 5.24 -13.81
CA MET A 1 -14.56 6.25 -13.14
C MET A 1 -13.16 5.70 -13.06
N THR A 2 -12.16 6.46 -13.52
CA THR A 2 -10.90 5.88 -13.98
C THR A 2 -9.67 6.58 -13.42
N ARG A 3 -9.84 7.59 -12.56
CA ARG A 3 -8.71 8.40 -12.09
C ARG A 3 -8.42 8.17 -10.61
N ILE A 4 -7.14 8.13 -10.31
CA ILE A 4 -6.64 8.21 -8.94
C ILE A 4 -5.75 9.44 -8.80
N GLN A 5 -5.66 9.99 -7.61
CA GLN A 5 -4.66 11.00 -7.25
C GLN A 5 -3.66 10.35 -6.31
N GLN A 6 -2.44 10.10 -6.78
CA GLN A 6 -1.34 9.72 -5.91
C GLN A 6 -0.89 10.93 -5.10
N VAL A 7 -0.63 10.70 -3.82
CA VAL A 7 -0.21 11.74 -2.88
C VAL A 7 0.95 11.20 -2.06
N GLN A 8 1.96 12.05 -1.90
CA GLN A 8 3.10 11.77 -1.05
C GLN A 8 3.24 12.85 0.01
N TRP A 9 3.28 12.42 1.26
CA TRP A 9 3.49 13.28 2.40
C TRP A 9 4.84 13.00 3.05
N GLU A 10 5.55 14.04 3.47
CA GLU A 10 6.71 13.93 4.36
C GLU A 10 6.25 13.96 5.82
N LEU A 11 6.72 13.03 6.65
CA LEU A 11 6.49 13.11 8.09
C LEU A 11 7.37 14.20 8.69
N GLU A 12 6.75 15.17 9.37
CA GLU A 12 7.48 16.23 10.10
C GLU A 12 7.58 15.94 11.60
N MET A 13 6.74 15.03 12.11
CA MET A 13 6.74 14.59 13.51
C MET A 13 6.48 13.10 13.62
N ASP A 14 6.96 12.51 14.73
CA ASP A 14 6.78 11.09 15.01
C ASP A 14 5.29 10.68 14.92
N TYR A 15 5.02 9.48 14.44
CA TYR A 15 3.67 8.97 14.22
C TYR A 15 3.27 7.97 15.29
N ILE A 16 2.07 8.12 15.86
CA ILE A 16 1.48 7.15 16.79
C ILE A 16 0.29 6.51 16.10
N GLY A 17 0.41 5.25 15.73
CA GLY A 17 -0.66 4.51 15.10
C GLY A 17 -0.21 3.13 14.68
N HIS A 18 -0.68 2.69 13.52
CA HIS A 18 -0.41 1.35 13.05
C HIS A 18 1.02 1.21 12.49
N PRO A 19 1.81 0.21 12.91
CA PRO A 19 3.24 0.16 12.64
C PRO A 19 3.61 -0.11 11.17
N TYR A 20 2.73 -0.72 10.39
CA TYR A 20 3.03 -1.12 9.01
C TYR A 20 2.55 -0.12 7.96
N TYR A 21 1.58 0.73 8.30
CA TYR A 21 0.94 1.64 7.36
C TYR A 21 0.11 2.70 8.11
N VAL A 22 -0.16 3.83 7.47
CA VAL A 22 -1.22 4.75 7.88
C VAL A 22 -2.53 4.25 7.28
N SER A 23 -3.54 3.91 8.10
CA SER A 23 -4.79 3.35 7.57
C SER A 23 -5.53 4.38 6.70
N GLY A 24 -6.30 3.89 5.72
CA GLY A 24 -7.14 4.77 4.90
C GLY A 24 -8.22 5.43 5.75
N ASN A 25 -8.69 4.78 6.82
CA ASN A 25 -9.54 5.40 7.85
C ASN A 25 -8.87 6.63 8.49
N ALA A 26 -7.58 6.57 8.84
CA ALA A 26 -6.85 7.74 9.38
C ALA A 26 -6.69 8.86 8.36
N ILE A 27 -6.42 8.52 7.08
CA ILE A 27 -6.34 9.49 5.98
C ILE A 27 -7.69 10.17 5.75
N MET A 28 -8.77 9.39 5.68
CA MET A 28 -10.13 9.90 5.52
C MET A 28 -10.54 10.81 6.68
N HIS A 29 -10.18 10.49 7.93
CA HIS A 29 -10.45 11.36 9.08
C HIS A 29 -9.67 12.68 9.01
N ALA A 30 -8.42 12.66 8.55
CA ALA A 30 -7.63 13.88 8.39
C ALA A 30 -8.21 14.77 7.28
N LEU A 31 -8.58 14.19 6.14
CA LEU A 31 -9.19 14.90 5.02
C LEU A 31 -10.57 15.45 5.35
N GLY A 32 -11.37 14.73 6.14
CA GLY A 32 -12.69 15.20 6.57
C GLY A 32 -12.67 16.45 7.45
N GLN A 33 -11.50 16.84 7.99
CA GLN A 33 -11.33 18.09 8.72
C GLN A 33 -11.07 19.29 7.79
N GLN A 34 -10.56 19.03 6.58
CA GLN A 34 -10.21 20.06 5.60
C GLN A 34 -11.26 20.21 4.50
N LEU A 35 -11.97 19.13 4.18
CA LEU A 35 -12.88 19.07 3.05
C LEU A 35 -14.34 19.30 3.44
N PRO A 36 -15.14 19.93 2.56
CA PRO A 36 -16.59 19.91 2.65
C PRO A 36 -17.14 18.48 2.70
N HIS A 37 -18.21 18.29 3.46
CA HIS A 37 -18.83 16.97 3.67
C HIS A 37 -19.31 16.32 2.34
N ASP A 38 -19.77 17.12 1.39
CA ASP A 38 -20.23 16.63 0.08
C ASP A 38 -19.09 16.09 -0.79
N VAL A 39 -17.89 16.64 -0.68
CA VAL A 39 -16.67 16.13 -1.33
C VAL A 39 -16.19 14.88 -0.60
N HIS A 40 -16.02 14.99 0.72
CA HIS A 40 -15.46 13.93 1.58
C HIS A 40 -16.23 12.61 1.50
N ARG A 41 -17.57 12.66 1.45
CA ARG A 41 -18.38 11.44 1.46
C ARG A 41 -18.17 10.54 0.22
N HIS A 42 -17.75 11.13 -0.91
CA HIS A 42 -17.50 10.43 -2.17
C HIS A 42 -16.03 10.06 -2.37
N LEU A 43 -15.18 10.39 -1.41
CA LEU A 43 -13.76 10.10 -1.44
C LEU A 43 -13.47 8.74 -0.80
N ASN A 44 -12.48 8.06 -1.35
CA ASN A 44 -11.94 6.80 -0.87
C ASN A 44 -10.42 6.92 -0.81
N ALA A 45 -9.79 6.36 0.22
CA ALA A 45 -8.35 6.42 0.40
C ALA A 45 -7.75 5.02 0.48
N SER A 46 -6.61 4.80 -0.18
CA SER A 46 -5.77 3.63 0.07
C SER A 46 -5.16 3.68 1.47
N HIS A 47 -4.56 2.58 1.93
CA HIS A 47 -3.58 2.69 3.02
C HIS A 47 -2.37 3.52 2.55
N GLY A 48 -1.83 4.32 3.45
CA GLY A 48 -0.56 5.02 3.28
C GLY A 48 0.60 4.10 3.64
N VAL A 49 1.49 3.85 2.69
CA VAL A 49 2.69 3.03 2.89
C VAL A 49 3.84 3.96 3.29
N PHE A 50 4.58 3.58 4.33
CA PHE A 50 5.78 4.32 4.72
C PHE A 50 6.89 4.07 3.70
N VAL A 51 7.58 5.11 3.25
CA VAL A 51 8.59 5.05 2.20
C VAL A 51 9.83 5.84 2.64
N PRO A 52 11.03 5.25 2.64
CA PRO A 52 12.25 5.98 3.00
C PRO A 52 12.73 6.89 1.86
N GLY A 53 13.18 8.10 2.16
CA GLY A 53 13.80 9.02 1.19
C GLY A 53 15.21 8.60 0.75
N GLN A 54 15.33 7.45 0.09
CA GLN A 54 16.61 6.83 -0.25
C GLN A 54 16.86 6.65 -1.73
N PHE A 55 18.11 6.37 -2.08
CA PHE A 55 18.50 5.97 -3.44
C PHE A 55 17.88 4.63 -3.79
N GLY A 56 17.38 4.53 -5.01
CA GLY A 56 16.79 3.33 -5.54
C GLY A 56 17.15 3.06 -6.99
N THR A 57 16.88 1.83 -7.42
CA THR A 57 16.82 1.45 -8.83
C THR A 57 15.39 1.04 -9.13
N PHE A 58 14.88 1.47 -10.28
CA PHE A 58 13.60 1.00 -10.75
C PHE A 58 13.63 -0.52 -10.97
N PRO A 59 12.64 -1.29 -10.47
CA PRO A 59 12.49 -2.70 -10.79
C PRO A 59 12.35 -2.92 -12.29
N GLU A 60 12.68 -4.13 -12.76
CA GLU A 60 12.56 -4.50 -14.18
C GLU A 60 11.13 -4.34 -14.72
N GLU A 61 10.12 -4.50 -13.87
CA GLU A 61 8.73 -4.33 -14.28
C GLU A 61 8.29 -2.88 -14.47
N HIS A 62 9.07 -1.92 -13.96
CA HIS A 62 8.74 -0.51 -14.05
C HIS A 62 9.09 0.06 -15.43
N SER A 63 8.30 1.01 -15.93
CA SER A 63 8.49 1.67 -17.23
C SER A 63 9.83 2.43 -17.31
N GLN A 64 10.14 3.17 -16.25
CA GLN A 64 11.42 3.84 -16.06
C GLN A 64 12.53 2.88 -15.63
N SER A 65 13.78 3.21 -15.96
CA SER A 65 14.96 2.40 -15.63
C SER A 65 16.08 3.24 -14.99
N GLY A 66 17.06 2.56 -14.40
CA GLY A 66 18.26 3.19 -13.84
C GLY A 66 18.15 3.60 -12.37
N ILE A 67 19.22 4.22 -11.87
CA ILE A 67 19.36 4.64 -10.47
C ILE A 67 18.82 6.05 -10.31
N ARG A 68 17.90 6.24 -9.36
CA ARG A 68 17.36 7.56 -9.00
C ARG A 68 17.80 7.94 -7.58
N PRO A 69 18.49 9.08 -7.41
CA PRO A 69 18.68 9.69 -6.10
C PRO A 69 17.32 9.99 -5.47
N TYR A 70 17.17 9.64 -4.19
CA TYR A 70 15.95 9.92 -3.43
C TYR A 70 14.67 9.41 -4.11
N LEU A 71 14.71 8.20 -4.68
CA LEU A 71 13.58 7.59 -5.37
C LEU A 71 12.32 7.60 -4.50
N GLY A 72 12.45 7.31 -3.20
CA GLY A 72 11.33 7.29 -2.26
C GLY A 72 10.82 8.65 -1.77
N SER A 73 11.33 9.79 -2.26
CA SER A 73 10.93 11.14 -1.79
C SER A 73 10.12 11.96 -2.80
N GLY A 74 9.73 11.37 -3.93
CA GLY A 74 8.89 12.01 -4.95
C GLY A 74 8.14 10.95 -5.75
N LEU A 75 7.18 11.36 -6.57
CA LEU A 75 6.39 10.46 -7.39
C LEU A 75 7.02 10.34 -8.79
N PRO A 76 7.47 9.16 -9.23
CA PRO A 76 7.87 8.93 -10.60
C PRO A 76 6.65 8.95 -11.54
N ASP A 77 6.91 9.17 -12.83
CA ASP A 77 5.85 9.09 -13.85
C ASP A 77 5.28 7.67 -13.89
N VAL A 78 3.97 7.58 -14.11
CA VAL A 78 3.23 6.31 -14.18
C VAL A 78 2.73 6.14 -15.59
N GLU A 79 3.33 5.17 -16.31
CA GLU A 79 2.97 4.84 -17.70
C GLU A 79 2.34 3.45 -17.78
N SER A 80 2.72 2.55 -16.88
CA SER A 80 2.22 1.18 -16.82
C SER A 80 1.51 0.87 -15.51
N TYR A 81 0.70 -0.20 -15.52
CA TYR A 81 0.07 -0.72 -14.31
C TYR A 81 1.09 -1.11 -13.22
N ASP A 82 2.25 -1.64 -13.60
CA ASP A 82 3.28 -2.06 -12.64
C ASP A 82 3.91 -0.88 -11.89
N ASP A 83 3.97 0.30 -12.51
CA ASP A 83 4.53 1.53 -11.93
C ASP A 83 3.78 1.96 -10.67
N LEU A 84 2.46 1.71 -10.62
CA LEU A 84 1.62 2.03 -9.47
C LEU A 84 2.09 1.35 -8.18
N PHE A 85 2.80 0.23 -8.26
CA PHE A 85 3.20 -0.58 -7.11
C PHE A 85 4.61 -0.31 -6.61
N LEU A 86 5.38 0.58 -7.26
CA LEU A 86 6.77 0.88 -6.88
C LEU A 86 6.91 1.18 -5.38
N MET A 87 6.00 2.00 -4.84
CA MET A 87 6.01 2.42 -3.43
C MET A 87 4.92 1.76 -2.58
N ARG A 88 4.19 0.80 -3.13
CA ARG A 88 3.06 0.15 -2.43
C ARG A 88 3.48 -1.06 -1.60
N GLN A 89 4.68 -1.59 -1.84
CA GLN A 89 5.21 -2.73 -1.10
C GLN A 89 6.19 -2.27 -0.01
N ALA A 90 5.93 -2.71 1.24
CA ALA A 90 6.78 -2.42 2.40
C ALA A 90 8.17 -3.07 2.34
N SER A 91 8.39 -4.03 1.42
CA SER A 91 9.71 -4.64 1.18
C SER A 91 10.70 -3.67 0.54
N HIS A 92 10.19 -2.63 -0.13
CA HIS A 92 10.97 -1.62 -0.86
C HIS A 92 12.04 -2.25 -1.75
N SER A 93 11.62 -3.18 -2.63
CA SER A 93 12.49 -3.93 -3.53
C SER A 93 13.41 -3.02 -4.38
N TRP A 94 12.96 -1.80 -4.65
CA TRP A 94 13.68 -0.74 -5.35
C TRP A 94 14.90 -0.15 -4.60
N LEU A 95 15.03 -0.33 -3.28
CA LEU A 95 16.22 0.13 -2.55
C LEU A 95 17.48 -0.52 -3.11
N LEU A 96 18.57 0.25 -3.26
CA LEU A 96 19.85 -0.31 -3.69
C LEU A 96 20.35 -1.36 -2.69
N ASP A 97 20.95 -2.45 -3.18
CA ASP A 97 21.51 -3.51 -2.33
C ASP A 97 22.61 -3.04 -1.38
N SER A 98 23.28 -1.93 -1.74
CA SER A 98 24.22 -1.23 -0.86
C SER A 98 23.60 -0.57 0.39
N ARG A 99 22.27 -0.55 0.49
CA ARG A 99 21.53 0.08 1.59
C ARG A 99 21.09 -0.99 2.58
N PRO A 100 21.25 -0.76 3.90
CA PRO A 100 20.81 -1.72 4.91
C PRO A 100 19.28 -1.75 4.96
N ARG A 101 18.65 -2.62 4.16
CA ARG A 101 17.19 -2.73 4.06
C ARG A 101 16.55 -2.99 5.42
N ASP A 102 17.14 -3.84 6.26
CA ASP A 102 16.64 -4.12 7.61
C ASP A 102 16.49 -2.87 8.48
N ALA A 103 17.39 -1.89 8.28
CA ALA A 103 17.37 -0.62 9.00
C ALA A 103 16.59 0.49 8.27
N LEU A 104 16.21 0.28 7.00
CA LEU A 104 15.48 1.24 6.15
C LEU A 104 14.07 0.78 5.77
N ASN A 105 13.64 -0.40 6.23
CA ASN A 105 12.28 -0.91 6.09
C ASN A 105 11.48 -0.82 7.40
N THR A 106 12.09 -0.29 8.48
CA THR A 106 11.46 -0.13 9.79
C THR A 106 11.76 1.24 10.38
N HIS A 107 10.80 1.76 11.14
CA HIS A 107 10.97 3.02 11.87
C HIS A 107 11.69 2.78 13.19
N ASP A 108 12.52 3.75 13.59
CA ASP A 108 12.98 3.84 14.97
C ASP A 108 11.79 4.07 15.90
N ILE A 109 11.70 3.32 17.00
CA ILE A 109 10.66 3.52 18.01
C ILE A 109 11.17 4.50 19.07
N ARG A 110 10.53 5.66 19.18
CA ARG A 110 10.78 6.67 20.22
C ARG A 110 9.66 6.60 21.24
N VAL A 111 9.98 6.28 22.49
CA VAL A 111 9.00 6.25 23.58
C VAL A 111 8.84 7.65 24.14
N GLN A 112 7.67 8.25 23.93
CA GLN A 112 7.35 9.58 24.44
C GLN A 112 6.13 9.51 25.35
N SER A 113 6.29 9.96 26.60
CA SER A 113 5.23 9.89 27.64
C SER A 113 4.56 8.50 27.75
N GLY A 114 5.36 7.44 27.64
CA GLY A 114 4.89 6.05 27.73
C GLY A 114 4.22 5.48 26.47
N HIS A 115 4.17 6.25 25.36
CA HIS A 115 3.61 5.78 24.10
C HIS A 115 4.75 5.51 23.10
N PRO A 116 4.81 4.33 22.47
CA PRO A 116 5.74 4.08 21.37
C PRO A 116 5.29 4.87 20.14
N ALA A 117 6.14 5.77 19.67
CA ALA A 117 5.94 6.53 18.44
C ALA A 117 6.96 6.09 17.39
N LEU A 118 6.52 5.96 16.14
CA LEU A 118 7.37 5.69 14.99
C LEU A 118 8.06 6.98 14.58
N SER A 119 9.38 6.97 14.48
CA SER A 119 10.12 8.18 14.16
C SER A 119 9.87 8.64 12.73
N HIS A 120 9.77 9.95 12.54
CA HIS A 120 9.67 10.59 11.22
C HIS A 120 10.97 10.57 10.41
N GLU A 121 12.09 10.22 11.04
CA GLU A 121 13.40 10.08 10.40
C GLU A 121 14.17 8.90 11.01
N THR A 122 15.07 8.32 10.23
CA THR A 122 16.05 7.34 10.70
C THR A 122 17.44 7.94 10.62
N ILE A 123 18.20 7.91 11.72
CA ILE A 123 19.57 8.43 11.80
C ILE A 123 20.53 7.25 11.97
N MET A 124 21.38 7.01 10.98
CA MET A 124 22.38 5.94 11.00
C MET A 124 23.79 6.48 11.15
N GLY A 125 24.58 5.88 12.04
CA GLY A 125 26.02 6.09 12.08
C GLY A 125 26.70 5.56 10.82
N LYS A 126 27.78 6.22 10.40
CA LYS A 126 28.67 5.76 9.32
C LYS A 126 30.04 5.38 9.88
N PRO A 127 30.81 4.56 9.14
CA PRO A 127 32.21 4.28 9.46
C PRO A 127 33.03 5.56 9.67
N ASP A 128 34.06 5.49 10.51
CA ASP A 128 34.88 6.64 10.92
C ASP A 128 35.62 7.34 9.76
N ASP A 129 35.90 6.59 8.69
CA ASP A 129 36.54 7.08 7.47
C ASP A 129 35.55 7.72 6.47
N ALA A 130 34.24 7.66 6.74
CA ALA A 130 33.23 8.27 5.90
C ALA A 130 33.25 9.81 6.04
N ARG A 131 33.01 10.52 4.91
CA ARG A 131 32.95 12.00 4.89
C ARG A 131 31.97 12.60 5.91
N LYS A 132 30.88 11.90 6.23
CA LYS A 132 29.89 12.29 7.24
C LYS A 132 29.77 11.16 8.25
N GLN A 133 29.76 11.49 9.54
CA GLN A 133 29.61 10.54 10.64
C GLN A 133 28.20 9.94 10.74
N GLN A 134 27.20 10.61 10.17
CA GLN A 134 25.80 10.17 10.23
C GLN A 134 25.09 10.36 8.88
N GLN A 135 24.03 9.57 8.67
CA GLN A 135 23.07 9.69 7.58
C GLN A 135 21.66 9.76 8.14
N THR A 136 20.97 10.86 7.85
CA THR A 136 19.54 11.01 8.12
C THR A 136 18.74 10.58 6.89
N THR A 137 17.68 9.82 7.12
CA THR A 137 16.69 9.42 6.13
C THR A 137 15.33 9.90 6.59
N ASN A 138 14.68 10.76 5.81
CA ASN A 138 13.31 11.18 6.09
C ASN A 138 12.34 10.09 5.64
N TRP A 139 11.23 9.96 6.37
CA TRP A 139 10.14 9.06 6.01
C TRP A 139 9.01 9.81 5.33
N TYR A 140 8.47 9.17 4.31
CA TYR A 140 7.33 9.63 3.54
C TYR A 140 6.17 8.65 3.69
N ILE A 141 4.96 9.11 3.39
CA ILE A 141 3.76 8.29 3.27
C ILE A 141 3.28 8.40 1.84
N ASN A 142 3.29 7.28 1.11
CA ASN A 142 2.71 7.17 -0.22
C ASN A 142 1.29 6.59 -0.12
N ALA A 143 0.31 7.30 -0.65
CA ALA A 143 -1.06 6.82 -0.77
C ALA A 143 -1.66 7.27 -2.11
N TYR A 144 -2.87 6.82 -2.37
CA TYR A 144 -3.68 7.41 -3.42
C TYR A 144 -5.15 7.50 -3.01
N LEU A 145 -5.81 8.46 -3.62
CA LEU A 145 -7.22 8.73 -3.47
C LEU A 145 -7.94 8.37 -4.77
N HIS A 146 -9.15 7.83 -4.66
CA HIS A 146 -10.11 7.86 -5.76
C HIS A 146 -11.43 8.38 -5.22
N ALA A 147 -12.31 8.79 -6.12
CA ALA A 147 -13.66 9.15 -5.74
C ALA A 147 -14.68 8.30 -6.50
N ASP A 148 -15.95 8.46 -6.15
CA ASP A 148 -17.08 7.84 -6.85
C ASP A 148 -17.69 8.78 -7.92
N ARG A 149 -17.24 10.04 -7.95
CA ARG A 149 -17.62 11.06 -8.93
C ARG A 149 -16.41 11.72 -9.58
N ASP A 150 -16.49 11.94 -10.88
CA ASP A 150 -15.40 12.51 -11.67
C ASP A 150 -15.06 13.99 -11.34
N ASP A 151 -15.93 14.70 -10.62
CA ASP A 151 -15.76 16.11 -10.24
C ASP A 151 -15.13 16.34 -8.85
N VAL A 152 -14.71 15.27 -8.18
CA VAL A 152 -14.09 15.33 -6.84
C VAL A 152 -12.57 15.43 -6.91
N LEU A 153 -11.94 14.78 -7.89
CA LEU A 153 -10.49 14.77 -8.05
C LEU A 153 -10.05 15.63 -9.26
N PRO A 154 -8.88 16.29 -9.19
CA PRO A 154 -7.94 16.32 -8.07
C PRO A 154 -8.40 17.21 -6.90
N LEU A 155 -7.99 16.85 -5.69
CA LEU A 155 -8.01 17.75 -4.55
C LEU A 155 -6.88 18.77 -4.67
N ASP A 156 -7.16 20.01 -4.28
CA ASP A 156 -6.16 21.07 -4.19
C ASP A 156 -5.07 20.74 -3.17
N GLU A 157 -3.84 21.15 -3.48
CA GLU A 157 -2.69 20.95 -2.59
C GLU A 157 -2.92 21.51 -1.18
N SER A 158 -3.66 22.63 -1.05
CA SER A 158 -3.99 23.23 0.25
C SER A 158 -4.87 22.34 1.12
N ALA A 159 -5.63 21.41 0.54
CA ALA A 159 -6.42 20.43 1.29
C ALA A 159 -5.60 19.18 1.66
N LEU A 160 -4.46 18.97 0.99
CA LEU A 160 -3.56 17.84 1.18
C LEU A 160 -2.36 18.18 2.07
N ASP A 161 -1.97 19.44 2.16
CA ASP A 161 -0.85 19.90 2.98
C ASP A 161 -1.23 20.04 4.47
N GLY A 162 -0.26 19.86 5.35
CA GLY A 162 -0.45 20.03 6.80
C GLY A 162 -1.37 18.98 7.46
N LEU A 163 -1.66 17.87 6.79
CA LEU A 163 -2.51 16.82 7.36
C LEU A 163 -1.85 16.15 8.56
N GLN A 164 -2.69 15.67 9.48
CA GLN A 164 -2.23 15.02 10.70
C GLN A 164 -2.83 13.63 10.87
N PHE A 165 -1.99 12.61 10.86
CA PHE A 165 -2.40 11.20 10.88
C PHE A 165 -2.21 10.54 12.26
N GLY A 166 -3.06 9.56 12.56
CA GLY A 166 -2.93 8.73 13.76
C GLY A 166 -3.47 9.35 15.05
N GLY A 167 -2.96 8.86 16.17
CA GLY A 167 -3.37 9.22 17.52
C GLY A 167 -2.60 10.40 18.11
N LYS A 168 -3.06 10.90 19.26
CA LYS A 168 -2.40 11.96 20.04
C LYS A 168 -2.09 13.24 19.25
N ARG A 169 -2.94 13.55 18.28
CA ARG A 169 -2.86 14.72 17.40
C ARG A 169 -2.72 16.06 18.16
N ASN A 170 -3.34 16.17 19.32
CA ASN A 170 -3.23 17.33 20.22
C ASN A 170 -1.82 17.56 20.79
N TYR A 171 -0.89 16.62 20.63
CA TYR A 171 0.52 16.72 21.01
C TYR A 171 1.46 16.87 19.80
N GLY A 172 0.92 17.04 18.59
CA GLY A 172 1.70 17.25 17.38
C GLY A 172 2.23 15.97 16.70
N TYR A 173 1.82 14.77 17.13
CA TYR A 173 2.21 13.53 16.45
C TYR A 173 1.56 13.42 15.07
N GLY A 174 2.28 12.81 14.13
CA GLY A 174 1.80 12.50 12.78
C GLY A 174 1.53 13.72 11.91
N ILE A 175 2.11 14.89 12.24
CA ILE A 175 2.10 16.06 11.35
C ILE A 175 2.86 15.71 10.08
N THR A 176 2.28 16.12 8.96
CA THR A 176 2.87 15.91 7.64
C THR A 176 2.86 17.18 6.82
N ARG A 177 3.76 17.21 5.84
CA ARG A 177 3.79 18.21 4.76
C ARG A 177 3.58 17.52 3.43
N LEU A 178 2.76 18.10 2.56
CA LEU A 178 2.63 17.62 1.19
C LEU A 178 3.97 17.74 0.48
N LYS A 179 4.44 16.63 -0.08
CA LYS A 179 5.70 16.56 -0.80
C LYS A 179 5.48 16.59 -2.31
N ASP A 180 4.52 15.81 -2.77
CA ASP A 180 4.25 15.60 -4.19
C ASP A 180 2.83 15.05 -4.39
N THR A 181 2.23 15.32 -5.55
CA THR A 181 0.95 14.74 -5.96
C THR A 181 0.83 14.68 -7.47
N GLN A 182 0.21 13.62 -7.98
CA GLN A 182 -0.08 13.48 -9.41
C GLN A 182 -1.41 12.75 -9.64
N VAL A 183 -2.07 13.08 -10.74
CA VAL A 183 -3.29 12.39 -11.18
C VAL A 183 -2.91 11.35 -12.23
N VAL A 184 -3.41 10.13 -12.05
CA VAL A 184 -3.20 9.00 -12.95
C VAL A 184 -4.55 8.55 -13.51
N ASP A 185 -4.64 8.41 -14.84
CA ASP A 185 -5.79 7.81 -15.51
C ASP A 185 -5.54 6.31 -15.74
N LEU A 186 -6.25 5.48 -14.97
CA LEU A 186 -6.16 4.03 -15.00
C LEU A 186 -6.57 3.43 -16.35
N GLU A 187 -7.33 4.13 -17.19
CA GLU A 187 -7.63 3.63 -18.55
C GLU A 187 -6.51 3.89 -19.54
N ALA A 188 -5.62 4.84 -19.24
CA ALA A 188 -4.52 5.21 -20.12
C ALA A 188 -3.24 4.42 -19.85
N LEU A 189 -3.19 3.61 -18.78
CA LEU A 189 -2.02 2.83 -18.41
C LEU A 189 -1.81 1.65 -19.36
N ASP A 190 -0.55 1.27 -19.53
CA ASP A 190 -0.18 0.03 -20.20
C ASP A 190 -0.46 -1.19 -19.31
N TYR A 191 -1.26 -2.13 -19.82
CA TYR A 191 -1.60 -3.43 -19.22
C TYR A 191 -1.09 -4.62 -20.03
N SER A 192 -0.26 -4.42 -21.05
CA SER A 192 0.24 -5.46 -21.97
C SER A 192 0.80 -6.69 -21.25
N ARG A 193 1.50 -6.49 -20.12
CA ARG A 193 2.03 -7.57 -19.26
C ARG A 193 0.95 -8.50 -18.69
N LEU A 194 -0.29 -8.03 -18.56
CA LEU A 194 -1.44 -8.82 -18.12
C LEU A 194 -2.24 -9.43 -19.28
N GLU A 195 -2.19 -8.84 -20.47
CA GLU A 195 -2.97 -9.31 -21.63
C GLU A 195 -2.34 -10.56 -22.28
N ASP A 196 -1.01 -10.64 -22.30
CA ASP A 196 -0.25 -11.67 -23.04
C ASP A 196 0.07 -12.95 -22.23
N ARG A 197 -0.67 -13.21 -21.14
CA ARG A 197 -0.32 -14.25 -20.16
C ARG A 197 -1.51 -15.12 -19.78
N GLU A 198 -1.24 -16.38 -19.47
CA GLU A 198 -2.26 -17.39 -19.18
C GLU A 198 -2.43 -17.70 -17.69
N ALA A 199 -1.44 -17.33 -16.86
CA ALA A 199 -1.42 -17.64 -15.44
C ALA A 199 -1.06 -16.40 -14.62
N PHE A 200 -1.79 -16.20 -13.53
CA PHE A 200 -1.63 -15.04 -12.66
C PHE A 200 -1.68 -15.44 -11.19
N ILE A 201 -1.07 -14.59 -10.38
CA ILE A 201 -1.22 -14.58 -8.93
C ILE A 201 -1.82 -13.23 -8.51
N LEU A 202 -2.44 -13.22 -7.34
CA LEU A 202 -2.84 -12.00 -6.66
C LEU A 202 -1.93 -11.82 -5.46
N GLU A 203 -1.39 -10.64 -5.29
CA GLU A 203 -0.69 -10.20 -4.10
C GLU A 203 -1.59 -9.21 -3.36
N LEU A 204 -1.97 -9.52 -2.12
CA LEU A 204 -2.75 -8.61 -1.29
C LEU A 204 -1.83 -7.48 -0.80
N VAL A 205 -2.08 -6.25 -1.27
CA VAL A 205 -1.31 -5.08 -0.85
C VAL A 205 -1.81 -4.56 0.49
N THR A 206 -3.12 -4.65 0.72
CA THR A 206 -3.75 -4.32 2.01
C THR A 206 -4.65 -5.47 2.46
N PRO A 207 -4.97 -5.56 3.76
CA PRO A 207 -5.81 -6.64 4.26
C PRO A 207 -7.18 -6.65 3.60
N PHE A 208 -7.75 -7.84 3.36
CA PHE A 208 -9.10 -8.02 2.83
C PHE A 208 -10.07 -8.40 3.95
N VAL A 209 -11.17 -7.66 4.11
CA VAL A 209 -12.10 -7.85 5.24
C VAL A 209 -13.06 -9.01 4.98
N LEU A 210 -13.06 -9.98 5.90
CA LEU A 210 -13.99 -11.10 5.94
C LEU A 210 -15.18 -10.82 6.85
N GLU A 211 -14.94 -10.32 8.06
CA GLU A 211 -16.00 -10.07 9.05
C GLU A 211 -15.81 -8.69 9.68
N SER A 212 -16.91 -8.07 10.10
CA SER A 212 -16.86 -6.70 10.62
C SER A 212 -17.92 -6.42 11.68
N GLU A 213 -17.50 -5.89 12.84
CA GLU A 213 -18.40 -5.36 13.86
C GLU A 213 -19.02 -3.99 13.47
N TYR A 214 -18.53 -3.35 12.42
CA TYR A 214 -19.03 -2.04 11.97
C TYR A 214 -20.51 -2.12 11.54
N PRO A 215 -21.38 -1.17 11.94
CA PRO A 215 -22.81 -1.23 11.65
C PRO A 215 -23.13 -1.30 10.16
N ASN A 216 -24.04 -2.20 9.79
CA ASN A 216 -24.46 -2.45 8.40
C ASN A 216 -23.35 -2.95 7.46
N ALA A 217 -22.21 -3.40 8.00
CA ALA A 217 -21.27 -4.18 7.23
C ALA A 217 -21.82 -5.60 7.03
N HIS A 218 -21.56 -6.16 5.85
CA HIS A 218 -21.86 -7.55 5.56
C HIS A 218 -20.56 -8.35 5.58
N ASP A 219 -20.59 -9.49 6.27
CA ASP A 219 -19.52 -10.47 6.20
C ASP A 219 -19.39 -11.00 4.76
N GLN A 220 -18.17 -11.35 4.39
CA GLN A 220 -17.80 -11.77 3.05
C GLN A 220 -16.97 -13.04 3.11
N ASP A 221 -17.27 -13.95 2.19
CA ASP A 221 -16.43 -15.10 1.93
C ASP A 221 -15.17 -14.71 1.15
N VAL A 222 -14.18 -15.60 1.15
CA VAL A 222 -13.04 -15.50 0.24
C VAL A 222 -13.55 -15.46 -1.21
N PRO A 223 -13.12 -14.50 -2.05
CA PRO A 223 -13.64 -14.40 -3.39
C PRO A 223 -13.39 -15.67 -4.21
N TRP A 224 -14.40 -16.13 -4.95
CA TRP A 224 -14.35 -17.40 -5.72
C TRP A 224 -13.22 -17.47 -6.76
N TRP A 225 -12.69 -16.32 -7.18
CA TRP A 225 -11.58 -16.21 -8.14
C TRP A 225 -10.20 -16.26 -7.45
N TRP A 226 -10.17 -16.58 -6.15
CA TRP A 226 -8.98 -16.98 -5.40
C TRP A 226 -9.01 -18.49 -5.28
N LYS A 227 -7.92 -19.16 -5.63
CA LYS A 227 -7.84 -20.62 -5.57
C LYS A 227 -7.92 -21.17 -4.15
N GLU A 228 -7.44 -20.39 -3.18
CA GLU A 228 -7.21 -20.77 -1.80
C GLU A 228 -8.51 -20.74 -0.98
N ASP A 229 -8.72 -21.74 -0.14
CA ASP A 229 -9.79 -21.71 0.85
C ASP A 229 -9.39 -20.81 2.04
N ARG A 230 -10.38 -20.29 2.78
CA ARG A 230 -10.13 -19.47 3.99
C ARG A 230 -9.14 -20.10 4.97
N ARG A 231 -9.19 -21.43 5.15
CA ARG A 231 -8.28 -22.18 6.06
C ARG A 231 -6.82 -22.15 5.63
N ASP A 232 -6.55 -21.87 4.36
CA ASP A 232 -5.21 -21.78 3.78
C ASP A 232 -4.64 -20.36 3.89
N LEU A 233 -5.45 -19.41 4.37
CA LEU A 233 -5.10 -18.00 4.45
C LEU A 233 -4.70 -17.59 5.87
N ARG A 234 -3.74 -16.66 5.95
CA ARG A 234 -3.35 -16.03 7.21
C ARG A 234 -4.36 -14.96 7.57
N GLU A 235 -5.06 -15.19 8.66
CA GLU A 235 -6.01 -14.22 9.18
C GLU A 235 -5.40 -13.30 10.24
N ARG A 236 -5.95 -12.09 10.33
CA ARG A 236 -5.53 -11.05 11.27
C ARG A 236 -6.72 -10.20 11.72
N GLU A 237 -6.73 -9.87 13.01
CA GLU A 237 -7.65 -8.86 13.56
C GLU A 237 -7.11 -7.45 13.24
N GLU A 238 -7.97 -6.63 12.63
CA GLU A 238 -7.75 -5.20 12.38
C GLU A 238 -8.84 -4.37 13.08
N LYS A 239 -8.67 -3.04 13.10
CA LYS A 239 -9.61 -2.12 13.75
C LYS A 239 -9.86 -0.89 12.90
N VAL A 240 -11.11 -0.43 12.91
CA VAL A 240 -11.49 0.89 12.37
C VAL A 240 -12.07 1.75 13.48
N LEU A 241 -11.79 3.05 13.43
CA LEU A 241 -12.31 4.03 14.36
C LEU A 241 -13.35 4.89 13.62
N GLU A 242 -14.55 4.98 14.15
CA GLU A 242 -15.59 5.87 13.64
C GLU A 242 -16.33 6.49 14.81
N GLN A 243 -16.52 7.82 14.77
CA GLN A 243 -17.22 8.55 15.85
C GLN A 243 -16.73 8.25 17.28
N ARG A 244 -15.44 7.93 17.44
CA ARG A 244 -14.77 7.51 18.70
C ARG A 244 -15.10 6.09 19.17
N GLU A 245 -15.86 5.33 18.41
CA GLU A 245 -16.08 3.90 18.60
C GLU A 245 -15.08 3.09 17.77
N VAL A 246 -14.59 2.01 18.36
CA VAL A 246 -13.64 1.10 17.73
C VAL A 246 -14.39 -0.16 17.34
N TYR A 247 -14.37 -0.51 16.07
CA TYR A 247 -14.96 -1.74 15.55
C TYR A 247 -13.86 -2.69 15.11
N LYS A 248 -13.97 -3.96 15.50
CA LYS A 248 -13.03 -4.99 15.06
C LYS A 248 -13.40 -5.53 13.70
N LEU A 249 -12.37 -5.88 12.95
CA LEU A 249 -12.45 -6.50 11.64
C LEU A 249 -11.64 -7.79 11.66
N GLN A 250 -12.20 -8.86 11.10
CA GLN A 250 -11.45 -10.07 10.78
C GLN A 250 -11.02 -10.00 9.32
N THR A 251 -9.72 -10.16 9.04
CA THR A 251 -9.16 -9.92 7.71
C THR A 251 -8.26 -11.06 7.24
N VAL A 252 -8.18 -11.26 5.93
CA VAL A 252 -7.04 -11.90 5.29
C VAL A 252 -5.90 -10.89 5.25
N ASP A 253 -4.72 -11.28 5.74
CA ASP A 253 -3.63 -10.34 5.97
C ASP A 253 -2.92 -9.93 4.67
N HIS A 254 -2.36 -8.71 4.66
CA HIS A 254 -1.55 -8.19 3.57
C HIS A 254 -0.26 -9.00 3.34
N GLY A 255 0.31 -8.89 2.15
CA GLY A 255 1.50 -9.62 1.70
C GLY A 255 1.25 -11.09 1.38
N GLN A 256 0.01 -11.59 1.51
CA GLN A 256 -0.35 -12.91 1.03
C GLN A 256 -0.38 -12.95 -0.50
N VAL A 257 0.08 -14.07 -1.05
CA VAL A 257 0.06 -14.36 -2.47
C VAL A 257 -0.82 -15.58 -2.69
N VAL A 258 -1.79 -15.45 -3.59
CA VAL A 258 -2.80 -16.46 -3.90
C VAL A 258 -2.88 -16.68 -5.42
N ALA A 259 -3.27 -17.85 -5.86
CA ALA A 259 -3.47 -18.11 -7.29
C ALA A 259 -4.78 -17.46 -7.78
N TYR A 260 -4.72 -16.82 -8.95
CA TYR A 260 -5.89 -16.22 -9.60
C TYR A 260 -6.59 -17.24 -10.50
N GLU A 261 -7.88 -17.46 -10.30
CA GLU A 261 -8.71 -18.37 -11.11
C GLU A 261 -9.77 -17.65 -11.97
N GLY A 262 -9.76 -16.31 -11.97
CA GLY A 262 -10.62 -15.52 -12.85
C GLY A 262 -10.13 -15.48 -14.31
N ASP A 263 -10.98 -14.94 -15.19
CA ASP A 263 -10.76 -14.86 -16.63
C ASP A 263 -10.59 -13.43 -17.16
N ARG A 264 -10.60 -12.42 -16.27
CA ARG A 264 -10.54 -10.99 -16.62
C ARG A 264 -9.44 -10.27 -15.83
N PRO A 265 -8.15 -10.62 -16.03
CA PRO A 265 -7.04 -10.14 -15.20
C PRO A 265 -6.89 -8.62 -15.20
N VAL A 266 -7.08 -7.95 -16.35
CA VAL A 266 -6.99 -6.48 -16.46
C VAL A 266 -8.09 -5.79 -15.65
N GLU A 267 -9.31 -6.31 -15.70
CA GLU A 267 -10.43 -5.72 -14.94
C GLU A 267 -10.31 -6.00 -13.44
N THR A 268 -9.83 -7.20 -13.08
CA THR A 268 -9.47 -7.51 -11.69
C THR A 268 -8.36 -6.59 -11.21
N ALA A 269 -7.36 -6.29 -12.02
CA ALA A 269 -6.27 -5.37 -11.68
C ALA A 269 -6.80 -3.95 -11.40
N LYS A 270 -7.64 -3.40 -12.29
CA LYS A 270 -8.29 -2.10 -12.08
C LYS A 270 -9.15 -2.07 -10.81
N SER A 271 -9.96 -3.12 -10.62
CA SER A 271 -10.77 -3.26 -9.41
C SER A 271 -9.91 -3.41 -8.15
N GLY A 272 -8.73 -4.03 -8.27
CA GLY A 272 -7.77 -4.18 -7.17
C GLY A 272 -7.15 -2.86 -6.73
N ILE A 273 -6.86 -1.95 -7.67
CA ILE A 273 -6.43 -0.57 -7.35
C ILE A 273 -7.57 0.21 -6.67
N LEU A 274 -8.79 0.09 -7.18
CA LEU A 274 -9.96 0.72 -6.56
C LEU A 274 -10.46 -0.01 -5.30
N ARG A 275 -9.82 -1.15 -4.99
CA ARG A 275 -10.08 -2.07 -3.88
C ARG A 275 -11.39 -2.83 -3.98
N VAL A 276 -11.39 -4.04 -3.44
CA VAL A 276 -12.53 -4.95 -3.43
C VAL A 276 -13.00 -5.25 -2.01
N GLY A 277 -14.28 -5.56 -1.87
CA GLY A 277 -14.87 -5.99 -0.59
C GLY A 277 -15.32 -4.85 0.33
N SER A 278 -15.66 -5.20 1.56
CA SER A 278 -16.14 -4.23 2.54
C SER A 278 -15.01 -3.32 3.01
N HIS A 279 -15.35 -2.10 3.43
CA HIS A 279 -14.37 -1.12 3.91
C HIS A 279 -13.31 -0.70 2.88
N SER A 280 -13.53 -0.95 1.59
CA SER A 280 -12.68 -0.47 0.48
C SER A 280 -12.48 1.04 0.51
N LYS A 281 -13.50 1.79 0.96
CA LYS A 281 -13.43 3.23 1.22
C LYS A 281 -12.31 3.64 2.17
N TYR A 282 -11.98 2.78 3.13
CA TYR A 282 -10.96 2.99 4.15
C TYR A 282 -9.64 2.27 3.85
N GLY A 283 -9.47 1.78 2.62
CA GLY A 283 -8.19 1.32 2.11
C GLY A 283 -7.94 -0.18 2.22
N PHE A 284 -8.93 -0.96 2.67
CA PHE A 284 -8.88 -2.43 2.68
C PHE A 284 -9.15 -3.02 1.29
N GLY A 285 -8.61 -4.20 1.02
CA GLY A 285 -8.91 -4.97 -0.19
C GLY A 285 -8.17 -4.54 -1.46
N GLU A 286 -7.05 -3.81 -1.31
CA GLU A 286 -6.11 -3.53 -2.41
C GLU A 286 -5.33 -4.78 -2.77
N LEU A 287 -5.26 -5.08 -4.07
CA LEU A 287 -4.52 -6.22 -4.59
C LEU A 287 -3.77 -5.86 -5.87
N ARG A 288 -2.71 -6.62 -6.12
CA ARG A 288 -1.93 -6.59 -7.36
C ARG A 288 -2.09 -7.92 -8.07
N VAL A 289 -2.64 -7.90 -9.28
CA VAL A 289 -2.53 -9.03 -10.22
C VAL A 289 -1.11 -9.04 -10.79
N LYS A 290 -0.42 -10.19 -10.76
CA LYS A 290 0.90 -10.36 -11.39
C LYS A 290 0.87 -11.56 -12.34
N PRO A 291 1.45 -11.44 -13.55
CA PRO A 291 1.63 -12.58 -14.41
C PRO A 291 2.70 -13.50 -13.84
N VAL A 292 2.54 -14.81 -14.02
CA VAL A 292 3.54 -15.82 -13.68
C VAL A 292 3.74 -16.75 -14.85
N GLU A 293 4.93 -17.34 -14.95
CA GLU A 293 5.12 -18.45 -15.87
C GLU A 293 4.18 -19.59 -15.46
N PRO A 294 3.44 -20.19 -16.41
CA PRO A 294 2.66 -21.38 -16.11
C PRO A 294 3.62 -22.41 -15.52
N ARG A 295 3.30 -22.96 -14.35
CA ARG A 295 4.08 -24.06 -13.79
C ARG A 295 4.14 -25.15 -14.86
N SER A 296 5.31 -25.35 -15.47
CA SER A 296 5.48 -26.47 -16.39
C SER A 296 5.16 -27.75 -15.64
N ASN A 297 4.35 -28.64 -16.23
CA ASN A 297 3.88 -29.89 -15.65
C ASN A 297 5.00 -30.92 -15.33
N GLN A 298 6.26 -30.49 -15.16
CA GLN A 298 7.37 -31.38 -14.85
C GLN A 298 7.26 -32.01 -13.44
N CYS A 299 6.43 -31.46 -12.54
CA CYS A 299 6.18 -32.08 -11.23
C CYS A 299 5.20 -33.25 -11.25
N GLN A 300 4.39 -33.45 -12.31
CA GLN A 300 3.48 -34.61 -12.39
C GLN A 300 4.23 -35.92 -12.72
N ASN A 301 5.40 -35.83 -13.35
CA ASN A 301 6.19 -37.01 -13.72
C ASN A 301 6.98 -37.65 -12.55
N LEU A 302 7.05 -37.00 -11.38
CA LEU A 302 7.67 -37.55 -10.18
C LEU A 302 6.70 -38.41 -9.36
N GLU A 303 5.40 -38.08 -9.36
CA GLU A 303 4.39 -38.89 -8.66
C GLU A 303 4.03 -40.17 -9.41
N GLU A 304 4.06 -40.18 -10.75
CA GLU A 304 3.87 -41.41 -11.52
C GLU A 304 5.06 -42.38 -11.41
N LYS A 305 6.30 -41.88 -11.37
CA LYS A 305 7.47 -42.76 -11.19
C LYS A 305 7.54 -43.44 -9.83
N THR A 306 6.89 -42.87 -8.81
CA THR A 306 6.86 -43.47 -7.47
C THR A 306 5.80 -44.57 -7.36
N LYS A 307 4.80 -44.61 -8.25
CA LYS A 307 3.77 -45.67 -8.28
C LYS A 307 4.14 -46.91 -9.10
N VAL A 308 5.19 -46.87 -9.91
CA VAL A 308 5.58 -47.99 -10.80
C VAL A 308 6.67 -48.90 -10.20
N THR A 309 7.16 -48.61 -8.99
CA THR A 309 8.15 -49.46 -8.27
C THR A 309 7.63 -50.05 -6.96
N GLY A 310 6.31 -50.22 -6.83
CA GLY A 310 5.69 -51.00 -5.74
C GLY A 310 5.58 -52.48 -6.07
#